data_AF-A0A536PKU9-F1
#
_entry.id   AF-A0A536PKU9-F1
#
_cell.length_a   1.000
_cell.length_b   1.000
_cell.length_c   1.000
_cell.angle_alpha   90.00
_cell.angle_beta   90.00
_cell.angle_gamma   90.00
#
_symmetry.space_group_name_H-M   'P 1'
#
loop_
_entity.id
_entity.type
_entity.pdbx_description
1 polymer ?
#
loop_
_entity_poly.entity_id
_entity_poly.type
_entity_poly.pdbx_seq_one_letter_code
_entity_poly.pdbx_strand_id
1 'polypeptide(L)'
;MKDPLSGSRGEATRGEGSVEVYRAGRRTDPKNMDLAGSPYGSWSEANVVKGETLADALRWLEPQQNAWRLRVLDCRPLTLTSTSTTGDPRIAESFSRLRASDGSQHKGLSPANASRVGCDLRFPFNGETYDGPLFLADVMEDKWDIYLYDGHLYFARSWTGELWLRAKIDFSALDARIPWVEAKLDGDYADPIFAISVVDFLVKSHLYRRELPHPVPEEYSDNPETIANFSMNAFGRWASFAKLGDTTGVLFPGQ
;
A
#
# COMPACT_ATOMS: atom_id res chain seq x y z
N MET A 1 36.21 -0.74 55.11
CA MET A 1 35.98 0.48 54.32
C MET A 1 35.98 0.08 52.86
N LYS A 2 34.79 -0.12 52.28
CA LYS A 2 34.59 -0.51 50.88
C LYS A 2 33.45 0.34 50.36
N ASP A 3 33.68 0.93 49.20
CA ASP A 3 32.71 1.41 48.22
C ASP A 3 33.48 1.67 46.91
N PRO A 4 32.86 1.71 45.71
CA PRO A 4 31.43 1.54 45.41
C PRO A 4 31.11 0.79 44.09
N LEU A 5 29.82 0.75 43.75
CA LEU A 5 29.19 0.57 42.42
C LEU A 5 29.06 -0.86 41.84
N SER A 6 27.88 -1.45 42.02
CA SER A 6 27.32 -2.39 41.05
C SER A 6 25.86 -2.04 40.77
N GLY A 7 25.62 -1.30 39.68
CA GLY A 7 24.31 -1.25 39.03
C GLY A 7 24.19 -2.44 38.07
N SER A 8 23.20 -3.31 38.27
CA SER A 8 22.76 -4.26 37.25
C SER A 8 21.46 -3.77 36.65
N ARG A 9 21.55 -3.30 35.40
CA ARG A 9 20.40 -3.03 34.53
C ARG A 9 19.71 -4.36 34.24
N GLY A 10 18.40 -4.41 34.48
CA GLY A 10 17.55 -5.47 33.97
C GLY A 10 17.59 -5.49 32.44
N GLU A 11 17.88 -6.67 31.89
CA GLU A 11 17.73 -6.96 30.48
C GLU A 11 16.25 -6.81 30.08
N ALA A 12 15.97 -5.81 29.24
CA ALA A 12 14.75 -5.78 28.45
C ALA A 12 14.99 -6.63 27.20
N THR A 13 14.51 -7.86 27.20
CA THR A 13 14.38 -8.69 26.00
C THR A 13 13.42 -7.99 25.04
N ARG A 14 13.99 -7.35 24.01
CA ARG A 14 13.26 -6.73 22.91
C ARG A 14 12.81 -7.86 21.98
N GLY A 15 11.50 -8.06 21.84
CA GLY A 15 10.95 -9.03 20.91
C GLY A 15 11.38 -8.70 19.49
N GLU A 16 12.10 -9.62 18.86
CA GLU A 16 12.44 -9.58 17.44
C GLU A 16 11.14 -9.76 16.64
N GLY A 17 10.54 -8.65 16.23
CA GLY A 17 9.50 -8.66 15.20
C GLY A 17 10.15 -8.89 13.84
N SER A 18 10.29 -10.15 13.44
CA SER A 18 10.64 -10.50 12.06
C SER A 18 9.51 -10.05 11.12
N VAL A 19 9.82 -9.12 10.21
CA VAL A 19 8.87 -8.72 9.16
C VAL A 19 9.25 -9.47 7.90
N GLU A 20 8.57 -10.58 7.65
CA GLU A 20 8.74 -11.35 6.41
C GLU A 20 8.29 -10.51 5.21
N VAL A 21 9.18 -10.33 4.24
CA VAL A 21 8.83 -9.78 2.92
C VAL A 21 8.25 -10.93 2.11
N TYR A 22 6.93 -10.91 1.90
CA TYR A 22 6.23 -11.98 1.20
C TYR A 22 6.57 -11.96 -0.29
N ARG A 23 7.15 -13.06 -0.81
CA ARG A 23 7.13 -13.36 -2.24
C ARG A 23 5.69 -13.49 -2.70
N ALA A 24 5.37 -12.99 -3.90
CA ALA A 24 4.04 -12.99 -4.52
C ALA A 24 3.20 -14.25 -4.21
N GLY A 25 2.44 -14.17 -3.13
CA GLY A 25 1.48 -15.17 -2.67
C GLY A 25 0.06 -14.64 -2.92
N ARG A 26 -0.83 -15.54 -3.34
CA ARG A 26 -2.22 -15.22 -3.68
C ARG A 26 -2.95 -14.66 -2.46
N ARG A 27 -3.59 -13.49 -2.59
CA ARG A 27 -4.57 -12.98 -1.61
C ARG A 27 -5.91 -13.74 -1.69
N THR A 28 -5.97 -14.84 -2.44
CA THR A 28 -7.12 -15.75 -2.52
C THR A 28 -6.90 -17.09 -1.80
N ASP A 29 -5.72 -17.34 -1.20
CA ASP A 29 -5.53 -18.51 -0.34
C ASP A 29 -5.95 -18.18 1.11
N PRO A 30 -7.04 -18.75 1.63
CA PRO A 30 -7.48 -18.55 3.01
C PRO A 30 -6.39 -18.90 4.03
N LYS A 31 -5.44 -19.78 3.68
CA LYS A 31 -4.32 -20.15 4.54
C LYS A 31 -3.20 -19.11 4.59
N ASN A 32 -3.14 -18.21 3.60
CA ASN A 32 -2.28 -17.02 3.60
C ASN A 32 -3.05 -15.75 4.02
N MET A 33 -4.35 -15.87 4.31
CA MET A 33 -5.23 -14.80 4.80
C MET A 33 -5.46 -14.87 6.31
N ASP A 34 -4.66 -15.65 7.05
CA ASP A 34 -4.38 -15.31 8.45
C ASP A 34 -3.59 -14.01 8.44
N LEU A 35 -4.29 -12.89 8.28
CA LEU A 35 -3.92 -11.66 8.96
C LEU A 35 -4.11 -11.92 10.44
N ALA A 36 -3.25 -12.74 11.02
CA ALA A 36 -3.13 -12.90 12.45
C ALA A 36 -2.95 -11.49 13.04
N GLY A 37 -4.05 -10.91 13.53
CA GLY A 37 -4.06 -9.60 14.18
C GLY A 37 -4.69 -8.40 13.45
N SER A 38 -5.49 -8.52 12.36
CA SER A 38 -6.34 -7.35 12.01
C SER A 38 -7.43 -7.17 13.08
N PRO A 39 -7.49 -6.01 13.78
CA PRO A 39 -8.50 -5.79 14.80
C PRO A 39 -9.91 -5.60 14.22
N TYR A 40 -10.06 -5.57 12.89
CA TYR A 40 -11.33 -5.27 12.21
C TYR A 40 -12.05 -6.49 11.62
N GLY A 41 -11.65 -7.71 11.99
CA GLY A 41 -12.37 -8.96 11.66
C GLY A 41 -12.02 -9.59 10.31
N SER A 42 -12.72 -10.68 9.97
CA SER A 42 -12.53 -11.40 8.70
C SER A 42 -13.23 -10.68 7.54
N TRP A 43 -12.61 -10.71 6.36
CA TRP A 43 -13.01 -10.02 5.13
C TRP A 43 -14.41 -10.35 4.59
N SER A 44 -15.09 -11.37 5.14
CA SER A 44 -16.44 -11.76 4.75
C SER A 44 -17.55 -10.85 5.31
N GLU A 45 -17.22 -9.97 6.26
CA GLU A 45 -18.17 -9.08 6.94
C GLU A 45 -18.09 -7.62 6.46
N ALA A 46 -17.60 -7.36 5.24
CA ALA A 46 -17.63 -6.02 4.66
C ALA A 46 -19.09 -5.53 4.57
N ASN A 47 -19.49 -4.75 5.57
CA ASN A 47 -20.87 -4.49 5.94
C ASN A 47 -21.60 -3.64 4.90
N VAL A 48 -22.31 -4.28 3.98
CA VAL A 48 -23.56 -3.71 3.47
C VAL A 48 -24.67 -4.46 4.19
N VAL A 49 -25.27 -3.83 5.19
CA VAL A 49 -26.44 -4.42 5.85
C VAL A 49 -27.57 -4.46 4.82
N LYS A 50 -28.30 -5.58 4.76
CA LYS A 50 -29.39 -5.75 3.80
C LYS A 50 -30.38 -4.57 3.88
N GLY A 51 -30.47 -3.77 2.81
CA GLY A 51 -31.35 -2.60 2.71
C GLY A 51 -30.66 -1.25 2.92
N GLU A 52 -29.37 -1.23 3.24
CA GLU A 52 -28.56 -0.01 3.37
C GLU A 52 -28.06 0.46 1.99
N THR A 53 -28.04 1.77 1.76
CA THR A 53 -27.43 2.33 0.54
C THR A 53 -25.90 2.37 0.67
N LEU A 54 -25.18 2.45 -0.44
CA LEU A 54 -23.72 2.61 -0.38
C LEU A 54 -23.32 3.86 0.41
N ALA A 55 -24.04 4.97 0.23
CA ALA A 55 -23.78 6.22 0.93
C ALA A 55 -23.87 6.06 2.46
N ASP A 56 -24.83 5.29 2.94
CA ASP A 56 -25.02 5.01 4.37
C ASP A 56 -23.94 4.07 4.94
N ALA A 57 -23.46 3.14 4.10
CA ALA A 57 -22.43 2.16 4.48
C ALA A 57 -21.02 2.79 4.56
N LEU A 58 -20.73 3.85 3.78
CA LEU A 58 -19.45 4.57 3.79
C LEU A 58 -19.34 5.48 5.02
N ARG A 59 -18.78 4.94 6.11
CA ARG A 59 -18.77 5.60 7.41
C ARG A 59 -17.40 6.11 7.79
N TRP A 60 -17.37 7.31 8.36
CA TRP A 60 -16.20 7.83 9.04
C TRP A 60 -16.01 7.11 10.38
N LEU A 61 -14.80 6.61 10.60
CA LEU A 61 -14.32 6.09 11.87
C LEU A 61 -13.50 7.19 12.55
N GLU A 62 -13.94 7.58 13.73
CA GLU A 62 -13.24 8.54 14.57
C GLU A 62 -11.99 7.93 15.22
N PRO A 63 -11.00 8.73 15.66
CA PRO A 63 -9.74 8.25 16.22
C PRO A 63 -9.87 7.20 17.33
N GLN A 64 -10.94 7.23 18.12
CA GLN A 64 -11.16 6.28 19.22
C GLN A 64 -11.65 4.90 18.73
N GLN A 65 -12.04 4.79 17.46
CA GLN A 65 -12.64 3.59 16.86
C GLN A 65 -11.63 2.76 16.05
N ASN A 66 -10.38 3.21 15.92
CA ASN A 66 -9.37 2.54 15.11
C ASN A 66 -7.97 2.60 15.74
N ALA A 67 -7.14 1.62 15.40
CA ALA A 67 -5.79 1.43 15.94
C ALA A 67 -4.81 2.55 15.57
N TRP A 68 -5.05 3.26 14.46
CA TRP A 68 -4.18 4.34 14.00
C TRP A 68 -4.44 5.66 14.73
N ARG A 69 -5.55 5.77 15.46
CA ARG A 69 -5.98 7.02 16.13
C ARG A 69 -6.15 8.19 15.15
N LEU A 70 -6.69 7.90 13.97
CA LEU A 70 -6.94 8.87 12.90
C LEU A 70 -8.41 8.89 12.54
N ARG A 71 -8.92 10.02 12.04
CA ARG A 71 -10.22 10.01 11.37
C ARG A 71 -10.03 9.41 9.98
N VAL A 72 -10.71 8.30 9.69
CA VAL A 72 -10.59 7.57 8.41
C VAL A 72 -11.96 7.20 7.88
N LEU A 73 -12.13 7.17 6.55
CA LEU A 73 -13.35 6.68 5.94
C LEU A 73 -13.23 5.18 5.67
N ASP A 74 -14.21 4.39 6.08
CA ASP A 74 -14.32 2.99 5.70
C ASP A 74 -14.81 2.86 4.26
N CYS A 75 -13.88 2.56 3.35
CA CYS A 75 -14.15 2.40 1.92
C CYS A 75 -14.49 0.95 1.54
N ARG A 76 -14.39 0.00 2.47
CA ARG A 76 -14.62 -1.43 2.21
C ARG A 76 -15.98 -1.76 1.58
N PRO A 77 -17.10 -1.08 1.93
CA PRO A 77 -18.38 -1.30 1.28
C PRO A 77 -18.33 -1.15 -0.23
N LEU A 78 -17.47 -0.26 -0.77
CA LEU A 78 -17.25 -0.14 -2.21
C LEU A 78 -16.08 -1.02 -2.67
N THR A 79 -14.91 -0.91 -2.03
CA THR A 79 -13.66 -1.47 -2.57
C THR A 79 -13.58 -3.00 -2.53
N LEU A 80 -14.42 -3.64 -1.71
CA LEU A 80 -14.49 -5.10 -1.60
C LEU A 80 -15.70 -5.72 -2.30
N THR A 81 -16.73 -4.94 -2.62
CA THR A 81 -17.95 -5.44 -3.29
C THR A 81 -18.00 -5.08 -4.77
N SER A 82 -17.24 -4.07 -5.19
CA SER A 82 -17.16 -3.66 -6.59
C SER A 82 -16.40 -4.68 -7.42
N THR A 83 -17.02 -5.13 -8.50
CA THR A 83 -16.34 -5.88 -9.56
C THR A 83 -15.87 -4.90 -10.62
N SER A 84 -14.57 -4.91 -10.92
CA SER A 84 -13.98 -4.11 -11.97
C SER A 84 -14.01 -4.88 -13.28
N THR A 85 -14.67 -4.32 -14.29
CA THR A 85 -14.70 -4.88 -15.65
C THR A 85 -14.30 -3.82 -16.66
N THR A 86 -13.75 -4.24 -17.79
CA THR A 86 -13.49 -3.37 -18.94
C THR A 86 -14.37 -3.81 -20.11
N GLY A 87 -14.96 -2.84 -20.81
CA GLY A 87 -15.62 -3.09 -22.10
C GLY A 87 -14.64 -3.13 -23.27
N ASP A 88 -13.37 -2.75 -23.06
CA ASP A 88 -12.32 -2.77 -24.09
C ASP A 88 -11.56 -4.11 -24.05
N PRO A 89 -11.68 -4.98 -25.07
CA PRO A 89 -10.99 -6.27 -25.11
C PRO A 89 -9.48 -6.15 -25.02
N ARG A 90 -8.89 -5.05 -25.50
CA ARG A 90 -7.43 -4.82 -25.47
C ARG A 90 -6.92 -4.70 -24.03
N ILE A 91 -7.72 -4.12 -23.14
CA ILE A 91 -7.38 -3.99 -21.73
C ILE A 91 -7.46 -5.36 -21.04
N ALA A 92 -8.48 -6.17 -21.36
CA ALA A 92 -8.61 -7.53 -20.80
C ALA A 92 -7.46 -8.44 -21.26
N GLU A 93 -7.09 -8.38 -22.53
CA GLU A 93 -5.93 -9.09 -23.08
C GLU A 93 -4.63 -8.60 -22.43
N SER A 94 -4.47 -7.28 -22.28
CA SER A 94 -3.31 -6.68 -21.63
C SER A 94 -3.14 -7.17 -20.19
N PHE A 95 -4.20 -7.11 -19.38
CA PHE A 95 -4.20 -7.64 -18.01
C PHE A 95 -3.77 -9.11 -17.97
N SER A 96 -4.36 -9.94 -18.83
CA SER A 96 -4.06 -11.38 -18.88
C SER A 96 -2.59 -11.65 -19.26
N ARG A 97 -2.07 -10.92 -20.25
CA ARG A 97 -0.67 -11.03 -20.69
C ARG A 97 0.32 -10.59 -19.61
N LEU A 98 0.02 -9.50 -18.90
CA LEU A 98 0.91 -8.92 -17.88
C LEU A 98 1.12 -9.84 -16.68
N ARG A 99 0.25 -10.82 -16.44
CA ARG A 99 0.47 -11.85 -15.40
C ARG A 99 1.66 -12.76 -15.66
N ALA A 100 2.10 -12.85 -16.91
CA ALA A 100 3.33 -13.56 -17.27
C ALA A 100 4.54 -12.63 -17.41
N SER A 101 4.39 -11.32 -17.13
CA SER A 101 5.49 -10.36 -17.22
C SER A 101 6.45 -10.52 -16.04
N ASP A 102 7.75 -10.47 -16.32
CA ASP A 102 8.78 -10.32 -15.29
C ASP A 102 9.03 -8.85 -14.91
N GLY A 103 8.48 -7.90 -15.69
CA GLY A 103 8.66 -6.46 -15.48
C GLY A 103 9.93 -5.89 -16.09
N SER A 104 10.74 -6.70 -16.77
CA SER A 104 12.03 -6.28 -17.33
C SER A 104 11.90 -5.14 -18.35
N GLN A 105 10.73 -4.96 -18.96
CA GLN A 105 10.42 -3.84 -19.85
C GLN A 105 10.50 -2.46 -19.17
N HIS A 106 10.44 -2.40 -17.84
CA HIS A 106 10.51 -1.14 -17.08
C HIS A 106 11.94 -0.74 -16.70
N LYS A 107 12.92 -1.64 -16.88
CA LYS A 107 14.32 -1.41 -16.49
C LYS A 107 14.87 -0.11 -17.07
N GLY A 108 15.42 0.74 -16.20
CA GLY A 108 16.00 2.03 -16.57
C GLY A 108 15.00 3.11 -17.00
N LEU A 109 13.71 2.80 -17.18
CA LEU A 109 12.71 3.78 -17.57
C LEU A 109 12.28 4.65 -16.39
N SER A 110 11.75 5.84 -16.69
CA SER A 110 11.03 6.69 -15.75
C SER A 110 9.62 6.94 -16.28
N PRO A 111 8.64 7.25 -15.42
CA PRO A 111 7.32 7.66 -15.89
C PRO A 111 7.41 8.84 -16.86
N ALA A 112 6.48 8.92 -17.81
CA ALA A 112 6.48 9.99 -18.80
C ALA A 112 6.31 11.36 -18.12
N ASN A 113 7.19 12.32 -18.43
CA ASN A 113 7.22 13.65 -17.82
C ASN A 113 7.36 13.64 -16.29
N ALA A 114 8.11 12.66 -15.76
CA ALA A 114 8.32 12.54 -14.33
C ALA A 114 9.15 13.69 -13.75
N SER A 115 8.76 14.14 -12.57
CA SER A 115 9.59 14.94 -11.67
C SER A 115 10.10 14.05 -10.54
N ARG A 116 11.32 14.32 -10.07
CA ARG A 116 11.90 13.65 -8.91
C ARG A 116 11.63 14.45 -7.64
N VAL A 117 11.12 13.77 -6.63
CA VAL A 117 10.80 14.33 -5.31
C VAL A 117 11.65 13.60 -4.27
N GLY A 118 12.41 14.34 -3.47
CA GLY A 118 13.20 13.77 -2.36
C GLY A 118 12.33 13.39 -1.16
N CYS A 119 12.66 12.28 -0.51
CA CYS A 119 11.97 11.79 0.68
C CYS A 119 12.91 10.95 1.57
N ASP A 120 12.41 10.45 2.71
CA ASP A 120 13.14 9.49 3.55
C ASP A 120 12.19 8.41 4.08
N LEU A 121 11.55 7.66 3.17
CA LEU A 121 10.72 6.53 3.59
C LEU A 121 11.63 5.38 4.03
N ARG A 122 11.29 4.75 5.14
CA ARG A 122 12.05 3.64 5.73
C ARG A 122 11.11 2.52 6.13
N PHE A 123 11.52 1.30 5.78
CA PHE A 123 10.76 0.11 6.09
C PHE A 123 11.68 -0.92 6.74
N PRO A 124 11.22 -1.63 7.80
CA PRO A 124 11.99 -2.71 8.40
C PRO A 124 12.32 -3.78 7.35
N PHE A 125 13.60 -4.11 7.19
CA PHE A 125 14.05 -5.09 6.22
C PHE A 125 15.26 -5.85 6.76
N ASN A 126 15.16 -7.18 6.82
CA ASN A 126 16.22 -8.05 7.31
C ASN A 126 16.45 -9.25 6.38
N GLY A 127 16.01 -9.15 5.12
CA GLY A 127 16.04 -10.22 4.15
C GLY A 127 17.05 -10.01 3.03
N GLU A 128 16.98 -10.90 2.05
CA GLU A 128 17.63 -10.72 0.75
C GLU A 128 16.62 -10.22 -0.27
N THR A 129 17.11 -9.55 -1.29
CA THR A 129 16.30 -9.10 -2.41
C THR A 129 16.91 -9.52 -3.73
N TYR A 130 16.07 -9.70 -4.73
CA TYR A 130 16.50 -10.08 -6.07
C TYR A 130 15.62 -9.36 -7.09
N ASP A 131 16.24 -9.05 -8.22
CA ASP A 131 15.59 -8.46 -9.36
C ASP A 131 14.42 -9.32 -9.85
N GLY A 132 13.29 -8.68 -10.17
CA GLY A 132 12.07 -9.35 -10.62
C GLY A 132 10.77 -8.74 -10.09
N PRO A 133 9.64 -9.43 -10.32
CA PRO A 133 8.36 -9.05 -9.76
C PRO A 133 8.34 -9.25 -8.25
N LEU A 134 7.97 -8.18 -7.52
CA LEU A 134 7.70 -8.23 -6.09
C LEU A 134 6.21 -8.43 -5.81
N PHE A 135 5.35 -7.83 -6.63
CA PHE A 135 3.90 -7.98 -6.59
C PHE A 135 3.34 -8.02 -8.00
N LEU A 136 2.48 -9.00 -8.27
CA LEU A 136 1.63 -9.01 -9.46
C LEU A 136 0.17 -9.07 -9.01
N ALA A 137 -0.66 -8.26 -9.65
CA ALA A 137 -2.10 -8.26 -9.47
C ALA A 137 -2.68 -9.65 -9.76
N ASP A 138 -3.54 -10.18 -8.88
CA ASP A 138 -4.20 -11.48 -9.08
C ASP A 138 -5.51 -11.30 -9.84
N VAL A 139 -6.22 -10.21 -9.53
CA VAL A 139 -7.53 -9.86 -10.08
C VAL A 139 -7.58 -8.42 -10.56
N MET A 140 -8.61 -8.04 -11.32
CA MET A 140 -8.73 -6.70 -11.90
C MET A 140 -8.91 -5.60 -10.84
N GLU A 141 -9.30 -5.96 -9.62
CA GLU A 141 -9.37 -5.09 -8.44
C GLU A 141 -8.00 -4.83 -7.81
N ASP A 142 -6.96 -5.61 -8.15
CA ASP A 142 -5.58 -5.28 -7.83
C ASP A 142 -5.05 -4.32 -8.90
N LYS A 143 -4.86 -3.05 -8.55
CA LYS A 143 -4.61 -1.97 -9.52
C LYS A 143 -3.16 -1.78 -9.92
N TRP A 144 -2.23 -2.45 -9.24
CA TRP A 144 -0.80 -2.23 -9.36
C TRP A 144 -0.04 -3.54 -9.54
N ASP A 145 1.00 -3.49 -10.36
CA ASP A 145 2.12 -4.44 -10.35
C ASP A 145 3.36 -3.70 -9.84
N ILE A 146 4.20 -4.38 -9.06
CA ILE A 146 5.42 -3.81 -8.47
C ILE A 146 6.61 -4.70 -8.79
N TYR A 147 7.64 -4.09 -9.38
CA TYR A 147 8.87 -4.77 -9.78
C TYR A 147 10.07 -4.12 -9.11
N LEU A 148 11.13 -4.90 -8.90
CA LEU A 148 12.42 -4.42 -8.45
C LEU A 148 13.46 -4.73 -9.50
N TYR A 149 14.20 -3.72 -9.95
CA TYR A 149 15.35 -3.90 -10.81
C TYR A 149 16.40 -2.82 -10.57
N ASP A 150 17.67 -3.21 -10.54
CA ASP A 150 18.82 -2.29 -10.44
C ASP A 150 18.66 -1.26 -9.29
N GLY A 151 18.14 -1.69 -8.15
CA GLY A 151 17.89 -0.85 -6.98
C GLY A 151 16.77 0.18 -7.15
N HIS A 152 15.81 -0.08 -8.04
CA HIS A 152 14.62 0.74 -8.23
C HIS A 152 13.34 -0.08 -8.16
N LEU A 153 12.34 0.45 -7.46
CA LEU A 153 10.97 -0.03 -7.52
C LEU A 153 10.24 0.62 -8.70
N TYR A 154 9.48 -0.18 -9.42
CA TYR A 154 8.66 0.23 -10.56
C TYR A 154 7.20 -0.11 -10.26
N PHE A 155 6.33 0.90 -10.25
CA PHE A 155 4.91 0.73 -9.97
C PHE A 155 4.13 0.96 -11.26
N ALA A 156 3.62 -0.13 -11.82
CA ALA A 156 2.88 -0.12 -13.08
C ALA A 156 1.39 -0.40 -12.84
N ARG A 157 0.52 0.20 -13.65
CA ARG A 157 -0.90 -0.12 -13.64
C ARG A 157 -1.11 -1.54 -14.15
N SER A 158 -1.77 -2.38 -13.35
CA SER A 158 -1.88 -3.82 -13.63
C SER A 158 -2.69 -4.17 -14.88
N TRP A 159 -3.50 -3.23 -15.37
CA TRP A 159 -4.35 -3.42 -16.56
C TRP A 159 -3.61 -3.04 -17.84
N THR A 160 -2.87 -1.94 -17.82
CA THR A 160 -2.25 -1.35 -19.02
C THR A 160 -0.75 -1.60 -19.09
N GLY A 161 -0.11 -1.93 -17.97
CA GLY A 161 1.35 -2.01 -17.84
C GLY A 161 2.02 -0.63 -17.84
N GLU A 162 1.26 0.46 -17.77
CA GLU A 162 1.82 1.81 -17.79
C GLU A 162 2.59 2.08 -16.49
N LEU A 163 3.84 2.51 -16.61
CA LEU A 163 4.69 2.90 -15.48
C LEU A 163 4.27 4.28 -14.96
N TRP A 164 3.76 4.34 -13.75
CA TRP A 164 3.26 5.58 -13.14
C TRP A 164 4.22 6.15 -12.11
N LEU A 165 4.86 5.28 -11.32
CA LEU A 165 5.79 5.70 -10.28
C LEU A 165 7.08 4.88 -10.37
N ARG A 166 8.19 5.52 -10.03
CA ARG A 166 9.47 4.85 -9.80
C ARG A 166 10.07 5.35 -8.49
N ALA A 167 10.69 4.48 -7.71
CA ALA A 167 11.37 4.88 -6.49
C ALA A 167 12.78 4.29 -6.47
N LYS A 168 13.77 5.04 -6.00
CA LYS A 168 15.04 4.42 -5.60
C LYS A 168 14.81 3.65 -4.33
N ILE A 169 15.41 2.49 -4.22
CA ILE A 169 15.48 1.75 -2.98
C ILE A 169 16.92 1.34 -2.69
N ASP A 170 17.34 1.58 -1.46
CA ASP A 170 18.62 1.16 -0.92
C ASP A 170 18.35 0.21 0.24
N PHE A 171 19.01 -0.94 0.24
CA PHE A 171 18.86 -1.95 1.27
C PHE A 171 20.07 -1.89 2.21
N SER A 172 19.80 -1.88 3.51
CA SER A 172 20.78 -2.05 4.58
C SER A 172 20.50 -3.35 5.35
N ALA A 173 21.29 -3.61 6.39
CA ALA A 173 21.09 -4.81 7.23
C ALA A 173 19.77 -4.80 8.03
N LEU A 174 19.16 -3.62 8.25
CA LEU A 174 17.99 -3.46 9.11
C LEU A 174 16.83 -2.69 8.48
N ASP A 175 17.08 -1.93 7.41
CA ASP A 175 16.05 -1.16 6.73
C ASP A 175 16.19 -1.17 5.20
N ALA A 176 15.05 -0.99 4.55
CA ALA A 176 14.97 -0.58 3.16
C ALA A 176 14.58 0.89 3.12
N ARG A 177 15.36 1.69 2.41
CA ARG A 177 15.24 3.14 2.37
C ARG A 177 14.88 3.62 0.97
N ILE A 178 13.87 4.49 0.87
CA ILE A 178 13.51 5.18 -0.37
C ILE A 178 13.88 6.66 -0.22
N PRO A 179 15.02 7.10 -0.80
CA PRO A 179 15.48 8.48 -0.70
C PRO A 179 14.79 9.44 -1.68
N TRP A 180 14.13 8.90 -2.71
CA TRP A 180 13.36 9.70 -3.66
C TRP A 180 12.38 8.85 -4.46
N VAL A 181 11.38 9.55 -5.00
CA VAL A 181 10.36 9.05 -5.90
C VAL A 181 10.30 9.90 -7.17
N GLU A 182 9.96 9.25 -8.27
CA GLU A 182 9.69 9.85 -9.58
C GLU A 182 8.24 9.56 -9.95
N ALA A 183 7.51 10.63 -10.26
CA ALA A 183 6.12 10.58 -10.65
C ALA A 183 5.83 11.72 -11.61
N LYS A 184 4.83 11.55 -12.47
CA LYS A 184 4.24 12.68 -13.18
C LYS A 184 3.42 13.49 -12.17
N LEU A 185 3.74 14.77 -11.99
CA LEU A 185 3.09 15.63 -11.00
C LEU A 185 2.00 16.46 -11.67
N ASP A 186 0.85 15.84 -11.90
CA ASP A 186 -0.34 16.46 -12.45
C ASP A 186 -1.63 15.81 -11.92
N GLY A 187 -2.77 16.49 -12.10
CA GLY A 187 -4.07 16.03 -11.58
C GLY A 187 -4.00 15.73 -10.09
N ASP A 188 -4.50 14.57 -9.68
CA ASP A 188 -4.48 14.10 -8.28
C ASP A 188 -3.06 13.93 -7.70
N TYR A 189 -2.03 13.84 -8.55
CA TYR A 189 -0.62 13.68 -8.17
C TYR A 189 0.17 14.99 -8.23
N ALA A 190 -0.50 16.14 -8.41
CA ALA A 190 0.16 17.44 -8.47
C ALA A 190 0.94 17.77 -7.18
N ASP A 191 0.45 17.32 -6.02
CA ASP A 191 1.15 17.44 -4.74
C ASP A 191 2.26 16.38 -4.61
N PRO A 192 3.55 16.79 -4.48
CA PRO A 192 4.65 15.87 -4.24
C PRO A 192 4.48 14.99 -2.99
N ILE A 193 3.86 15.50 -1.92
CA ILE A 193 3.64 14.74 -0.69
C ILE A 193 2.63 13.62 -0.91
N PHE A 194 1.61 13.86 -1.73
CA PHE A 194 0.66 12.83 -2.13
C PHE A 194 1.37 11.70 -2.90
N ALA A 195 2.24 12.02 -3.87
CA ALA A 195 3.00 11.00 -4.61
C ALA A 195 3.90 10.15 -3.70
N ILE A 196 4.56 10.76 -2.70
CA ILE A 196 5.33 10.03 -1.68
C ILE A 196 4.42 9.12 -0.85
N SER A 197 3.27 9.64 -0.40
CA SER A 197 2.28 8.89 0.39
C SER A 197 1.73 7.69 -0.37
N VAL A 198 1.53 7.81 -1.68
CA VAL A 198 1.11 6.71 -2.56
C VAL A 198 2.17 5.61 -2.57
N VAL A 199 3.45 5.95 -2.76
CA VAL A 199 4.53 4.95 -2.75
C VAL A 199 4.66 4.29 -1.38
N ASP A 200 4.58 5.06 -0.30
CA ASP A 200 4.56 4.52 1.07
C ASP A 200 3.41 3.51 1.26
N PHE A 201 2.19 3.89 0.87
CA PHE A 201 1.03 3.03 0.95
C PHE A 201 1.20 1.76 0.11
N LEU A 202 1.64 1.87 -1.14
CA LEU A 202 1.84 0.71 -2.03
C LEU A 202 2.89 -0.24 -1.48
N VAL A 203 4.01 0.26 -0.95
CA VAL A 203 5.02 -0.58 -0.30
C VAL A 203 4.41 -1.31 0.89
N LYS A 204 3.79 -0.58 1.83
CA LYS A 204 3.23 -1.17 3.06
C LYS A 204 2.09 -2.16 2.79
N SER A 205 1.20 -1.84 1.85
CA SER A 205 0.04 -2.70 1.54
C SER A 205 0.38 -3.87 0.64
N HIS A 206 1.21 -3.69 -0.39
CA HIS A 206 1.45 -4.72 -1.39
C HIS A 206 2.67 -5.58 -1.07
N LEU A 207 3.75 -4.99 -0.56
CA LEU A 207 4.99 -5.73 -0.26
C LEU A 207 4.98 -6.27 1.17
N TYR A 208 4.52 -5.47 2.13
CA TYR A 208 4.43 -5.86 3.54
C TYR A 208 3.08 -6.48 3.94
N ARG A 209 2.09 -6.49 3.02
CA ARG A 209 0.75 -7.07 3.24
C ARG A 209 0.05 -6.53 4.49
N ARG A 210 0.27 -5.24 4.79
CA ARG A 210 -0.36 -4.57 5.93
C ARG A 210 -1.59 -3.81 5.49
N GLU A 211 -2.61 -3.83 6.34
CA GLU A 211 -3.73 -2.91 6.22
C GLU A 211 -3.35 -1.59 6.92
N LEU A 212 -3.53 -0.49 6.21
CA LEU A 212 -3.31 0.87 6.71
C LEU A 212 -4.16 1.83 5.89
N PRO A 213 -4.39 3.05 6.39
CA PRO A 213 -5.09 4.06 5.63
C PRO A 213 -4.29 4.45 4.39
N HIS A 214 -4.94 4.48 3.23
CA HIS A 214 -4.37 5.01 2.00
C HIS A 214 -4.59 6.53 1.92
N PRO A 215 -3.68 7.26 1.24
CA PRO A 215 -3.83 8.70 1.10
C PRO A 215 -4.92 9.03 0.08
N VAL A 216 -5.60 10.14 0.32
CA VAL A 216 -6.54 10.76 -0.62
C VAL A 216 -6.23 12.25 -0.69
N PRO A 217 -6.19 12.87 -1.89
CA PRO A 217 -5.91 14.29 -1.99
C PRO A 217 -6.91 15.12 -1.17
N GLU A 218 -6.44 16.14 -0.47
CA GLU A 218 -7.27 16.97 0.42
C GLU A 218 -8.41 17.67 -0.33
N GLU A 219 -8.26 17.84 -1.64
CA GLU A 219 -9.20 18.46 -2.57
C GLU A 219 -10.52 17.70 -2.73
N TYR A 220 -10.54 16.39 -2.44
CA TYR A 220 -11.70 15.53 -2.70
C TYR A 220 -12.91 15.83 -1.78
N SER A 221 -12.76 16.77 -0.84
CA SER A 221 -13.76 17.15 0.18
C SER A 221 -14.22 15.97 1.04
N ASP A 222 -14.95 16.21 2.12
CA ASP A 222 -15.43 15.16 3.03
C ASP A 222 -16.56 14.28 2.43
N ASN A 223 -16.73 14.24 1.09
CA ASN A 223 -17.73 13.44 0.40
C ASN A 223 -17.33 11.94 0.36
N PRO A 224 -18.03 11.05 1.08
CA PRO A 224 -17.63 9.65 1.19
C PRO A 224 -17.62 8.90 -0.15
N GLU A 225 -18.60 9.14 -1.03
CA GLU A 225 -18.72 8.44 -2.30
C GLU A 225 -17.60 8.82 -3.27
N THR A 226 -17.26 10.12 -3.34
CA THR A 226 -16.14 10.58 -4.17
C THR A 226 -14.82 9.98 -3.69
N ILE A 227 -14.59 10.00 -2.37
CA ILE A 227 -13.41 9.39 -1.74
C ILE A 227 -13.36 7.89 -2.04
N ALA A 228 -14.46 7.16 -1.85
CA ALA A 228 -14.50 5.72 -2.08
C ALA A 228 -14.23 5.37 -3.56
N ASN A 229 -14.82 6.11 -4.50
CA ASN A 229 -14.58 5.92 -5.94
C ASN A 229 -13.12 6.20 -6.31
N PHE A 230 -12.54 7.29 -5.80
CA PHE A 230 -11.11 7.55 -5.94
C PHE A 230 -10.28 6.38 -5.43
N SER A 231 -10.57 5.93 -4.21
CA SER A 231 -9.90 4.82 -3.53
C SER A 231 -9.92 3.54 -4.37
N MET A 232 -11.07 3.18 -4.91
CA MET A 232 -11.25 2.01 -5.77
C MET A 232 -10.48 2.14 -7.09
N ASN A 233 -10.47 3.31 -7.71
CA ASN A 233 -9.76 3.53 -8.97
C ASN A 233 -8.24 3.56 -8.79
N ALA A 234 -7.77 4.24 -7.75
CA ALA A 234 -6.35 4.38 -7.45
C ALA A 234 -5.75 3.07 -6.93
N PHE A 235 -6.37 2.42 -5.95
CA PHE A 235 -5.77 1.32 -5.19
C PHE A 235 -6.60 0.02 -5.20
N GLY A 236 -7.86 0.10 -5.60
CA GLY A 236 -8.77 -1.05 -5.70
C GLY A 236 -9.03 -1.72 -4.36
N ARG A 237 -9.06 -3.05 -4.32
CA ARG A 237 -9.40 -3.81 -3.10
C ARG A 237 -8.36 -3.73 -1.98
N TRP A 238 -7.25 -3.02 -2.18
CA TRP A 238 -6.27 -2.72 -1.12
C TRP A 238 -6.64 -1.48 -0.31
N ALA A 239 -7.54 -0.64 -0.80
CA ALA A 239 -7.99 0.57 -0.14
C ALA A 239 -9.17 0.32 0.81
N SER A 240 -8.87 -0.19 2.00
CA SER A 240 -9.90 -0.38 3.05
C SER A 240 -10.30 0.94 3.71
N PHE A 241 -9.31 1.79 4.05
CA PHE A 241 -9.53 2.97 4.88
C PHE A 241 -8.90 4.20 4.24
N ALA A 242 -9.67 5.23 3.92
CA ALA A 242 -9.12 6.46 3.36
C ALA A 242 -8.76 7.46 4.45
N LYS A 243 -7.61 8.12 4.30
CA LYS A 243 -7.22 9.31 5.07
C LYS A 243 -6.96 10.45 4.09
N LEU A 244 -7.52 11.64 4.37
CA LEU A 244 -7.16 12.84 3.61
C LEU A 244 -5.71 13.26 3.93
N GLY A 245 -4.98 13.65 2.88
CA GLY A 245 -3.61 14.13 2.94
C GLY A 245 -2.57 13.05 3.26
N ASP A 246 -1.47 13.47 3.88
CA ASP A 246 -0.27 12.67 4.12
C ASP A 246 -0.52 11.44 5.01
N THR A 247 -0.07 10.26 4.57
CA THR A 247 -0.13 8.98 5.32
C THR A 247 1.25 8.41 5.67
N THR A 248 2.34 9.07 5.31
CA THR A 248 3.71 8.55 5.47
C THR A 248 4.07 8.26 6.94
N GLY A 249 3.54 9.08 7.86
CA GLY A 249 3.71 8.91 9.31
C GLY A 249 2.86 7.81 9.95
N VAL A 250 1.98 7.14 9.20
CA VAL A 250 1.14 6.07 9.75
C VAL A 250 1.95 4.79 9.88
N LEU A 251 2.15 4.36 11.13
CA LEU A 251 2.91 3.16 11.48
C LEU A 251 2.03 1.90 11.42
N PHE A 252 2.68 0.74 11.38
CA PHE A 252 1.98 -0.53 11.51
C PHE A 252 1.30 -0.63 12.89
N PRO A 253 0.04 -1.13 12.97
CA PRO A 253 -0.61 -1.35 14.26
C PRO A 253 0.26 -2.24 15.17
N GLY A 254 0.49 -1.81 16.42
CA GLY A 254 1.25 -2.58 17.41
C GLY A 254 2.77 -2.38 17.42
N GLN A 255 3.28 -1.35 16.73
CA GLN A 255 4.65 -0.83 16.90
C GLN A 255 4.72 0.31 17.92
#